data_AF-A0A811ND98-F1
#
_entry.id   AF-A0A811ND98-F1
#
_cell.length_a   1.000
_cell.length_b   1.000
_cell.length_c   1.000
_cell.angle_alpha   90.00
_cell.angle_beta   90.00
_cell.angle_gamma   90.00
#
_symmetry.space_group_name_H-M   'P 1'
#
loop_
_entity.id
_entity.type
_entity.pdbx_description
1 polymer ?
#
loop_
_entity_poly.entity_id
_entity_poly.type
_entity_poly.pdbx_seq_one_letter_code
_entity_poly.pdbx_strand_id
1 'polypeptide(L)'
;MLTAAVSRDVFASPPVDSILAAIRAITGPLGCLLIVKNYTGDRLNFGLAAEQAKSEGYKMEMVIVGDDCALPPPRGIAGRRGLAGTILVHKIFLLGSSPVTGMLHSFTQPS
;
A
#
# COMPACT_ATOMS: atom_id res chain seq x y z
N MET A 1 12.35 -9.58 -0.52
CA MET A 1 10.88 -9.67 -0.36
C MET A 1 10.46 -8.69 0.73
N LEU A 2 9.16 -8.53 1.02
CA LEU A 2 8.65 -7.54 1.99
C LEU A 2 9.48 -7.53 3.29
N THR A 3 9.78 -6.34 3.81
CA THR A 3 10.49 -6.19 5.09
C THR A 3 9.60 -6.57 6.28
N ALA A 4 8.29 -6.33 6.17
CA ALA A 4 7.30 -6.78 7.14
C ALA A 4 5.92 -6.94 6.47
N ALA A 5 5.04 -7.70 7.12
CA ALA A 5 3.63 -7.82 6.77
C ALA A 5 2.79 -7.61 8.03
N VAL A 6 1.71 -6.82 7.92
CA VAL A 6 0.76 -6.57 9.00
C VAL A 6 -0.55 -7.24 8.64
N SER A 7 -0.94 -8.25 9.42
CA SER A 7 -2.14 -9.06 9.20
C SER A 7 -3.04 -9.02 10.42
N ARG A 8 -4.36 -9.07 10.19
CA ARG A 8 -5.40 -9.20 11.22
C ARG A 8 -6.21 -10.49 10.99
N ASP A 9 -7.33 -10.62 11.71
CA ASP A 9 -8.34 -11.65 11.53
C ASP A 9 -8.75 -11.83 10.06
N VAL A 10 -9.32 -13.00 9.77
CA VAL A 10 -9.69 -13.42 8.43
C VAL A 10 -10.59 -12.36 7.77
N PHE A 11 -10.16 -11.84 6.62
CA PHE A 11 -10.85 -10.82 5.81
C PHE A 11 -11.00 -9.43 6.45
N ALA A 12 -10.22 -9.11 7.49
CA ALA A 12 -10.24 -7.80 8.13
C ALA A 12 -8.96 -7.01 7.85
N SER A 13 -9.12 -5.70 7.64
CA SER A 13 -7.99 -4.78 7.60
C SER A 13 -7.40 -4.61 9.00
N PRO A 14 -6.07 -4.59 9.17
CA PRO A 14 -5.43 -4.31 10.46
C PRO A 14 -5.80 -2.92 10.98
N PRO A 15 -5.86 -2.74 12.32
CA PRO A 15 -6.10 -1.43 12.91
C PRO A 15 -4.92 -0.49 12.64
N VAL A 16 -5.21 0.82 12.61
CA VAL A 16 -4.23 1.89 12.34
C VAL A 16 -3.00 1.78 13.23
N ASP A 17 -3.19 1.54 14.53
CA ASP A 17 -2.10 1.46 15.51
C ASP A 17 -1.10 0.34 15.21
N SER A 18 -1.58 -0.83 14.75
CA SER A 18 -0.71 -1.94 14.37
C SER A 18 0.11 -1.62 13.12
N ILE A 19 -0.49 -0.92 12.15
CA ILE A 19 0.20 -0.48 10.93
C ILE A 19 1.26 0.56 11.29
N LEU A 20 0.92 1.53 12.14
CA LEU A 20 1.83 2.58 12.58
C LEU A 20 3.00 2.02 13.39
N ALA A 21 2.75 1.05 14.29
CA ALA A 21 3.79 0.34 15.02
C ALA A 21 4.78 -0.36 14.08
N ALA A 22 4.27 -1.02 13.03
CA ALA A 22 5.12 -1.65 12.03
C ALA A 22 5.94 -0.62 11.25
N ILE A 23 5.34 0.50 10.82
CA ILE A 23 6.06 1.59 10.13
C ILE A 23 7.21 2.11 11.00
N ARG A 24 6.94 2.41 12.27
CA ARG A 24 7.96 2.90 13.22
C ARG A 24 9.09 1.90 13.42
N ALA A 25 8.80 0.61 13.43
CA ALA A 25 9.79 -0.45 13.66
C ALA A 25 10.70 -0.70 12.45
N ILE A 26 10.20 -0.54 11.22
CA ILE A 26 10.92 -0.94 10.00
C ILE A 26 11.44 0.22 9.16
N THR A 27 10.94 1.43 9.39
CA THR A 27 11.31 2.58 8.56
C THR A 27 12.68 3.11 8.94
N GLY A 28 13.62 3.01 8.00
CA GLY A 28 14.93 3.64 8.09
C GLY A 28 15.03 4.99 7.34
N PRO A 29 16.26 5.53 7.19
CA PRO A 29 16.50 6.83 6.55
C PRO A 29 16.02 6.95 5.09
N LEU A 30 15.87 5.81 4.41
CA LEU A 30 15.41 5.70 3.02
C LEU A 30 13.89 5.78 2.87
N GLY A 31 13.14 5.78 3.98
CA GLY A 31 11.68 5.78 3.97
C GLY A 31 11.06 4.38 3.84
N CYS A 32 9.74 4.32 3.70
CA CYS A 32 8.98 3.08 3.48
C CYS A 32 7.89 3.28 2.42
N LEU A 33 7.65 2.22 1.66
CA LEU A 33 6.57 2.14 0.68
C LEU A 33 5.50 1.17 1.20
N LEU A 34 4.27 1.67 1.37
CA LEU A 34 3.11 0.85 1.71
C LEU A 34 2.47 0.33 0.43
N ILE A 35 2.35 -0.99 0.31
CA ILE A 35 1.64 -1.65 -0.80
C ILE A 35 0.31 -2.16 -0.25
N VAL A 36 -0.78 -1.54 -0.69
CA VAL A 36 -2.11 -1.70 -0.09
C VAL A 36 -3.08 -2.27 -1.12
N LYS A 37 -3.82 -3.31 -0.75
CA LYS A 37 -4.88 -3.86 -1.61
C LYS A 37 -6.04 -2.90 -1.69
N ASN A 38 -6.69 -2.79 -2.85
CA ASN A 38 -7.77 -1.83 -3.05
C ASN A 38 -9.11 -2.32 -2.47
N TYR A 39 -9.20 -2.37 -1.14
CA TYR A 39 -10.43 -2.52 -0.38
C TYR A 39 -10.64 -1.28 0.49
N THR A 40 -11.91 -0.90 0.71
CA THR A 40 -12.25 0.34 1.44
C THR A 40 -11.58 0.41 2.82
N GLY A 41 -11.67 -0.67 3.61
CA GLY A 41 -11.07 -0.72 4.94
C GLY A 41 -9.54 -0.59 4.92
N ASP A 42 -8.88 -1.24 3.95
CA ASP A 42 -7.43 -1.16 3.78
C ASP A 42 -6.99 0.25 3.38
N ARG A 43 -7.69 0.89 2.45
CA ARG A 43 -7.36 2.28 2.07
C ARG A 43 -7.47 3.25 3.24
N LEU A 44 -8.55 3.13 4.02
CA LEU A 44 -8.79 4.01 5.17
C LEU A 44 -7.74 3.79 6.26
N ASN A 45 -7.53 2.54 6.69
CA ASN A 45 -6.63 2.25 7.81
C ASN A 45 -5.17 2.54 7.47
N PHE A 46 -4.70 2.12 6.29
CA PHE A 46 -3.32 2.39 5.86
C PHE A 46 -3.12 3.87 5.51
N GLY A 47 -4.12 4.54 4.94
CA GLY A 47 -4.07 5.98 4.67
C GLY A 47 -3.91 6.79 5.96
N LEU A 48 -4.73 6.50 6.98
CA LEU A 48 -4.61 7.14 8.30
C LEU A 48 -3.25 6.89 8.95
N ALA A 49 -2.76 5.65 8.91
CA ALA A 49 -1.44 5.32 9.45
C ALA A 49 -0.30 6.03 8.69
N ALA A 50 -0.40 6.16 7.37
CA ALA A 50 0.59 6.84 6.54
C ALA A 50 0.64 8.35 6.84
N GLU A 51 -0.51 9.01 6.95
CA GLU A 51 -0.57 10.43 7.29
C GLU A 51 -0.05 10.70 8.71
N GLN A 52 -0.38 9.84 9.66
CA GLN A 52 0.17 9.92 11.02
C GLN A 52 1.70 9.76 11.01
N ALA A 53 2.22 8.76 10.31
CA ALA A 53 3.67 8.55 10.19
C ALA A 53 4.39 9.71 9.49
N LYS A 54 3.79 10.31 8.45
CA LYS A 54 4.34 11.52 7.81
C LYS A 54 4.42 12.69 8.78
N SER A 55 3.40 12.87 9.63
CA SER A 55 3.42 13.94 10.66
C SER A 55 4.51 13.73 11.72
N GLU A 56 4.92 12.47 11.95
CA GLU A 56 6.06 12.11 12.81
C GLU A 56 7.42 12.28 12.12
N GLY A 57 7.44 12.68 10.84
CA GLY A 57 8.67 12.93 10.07
C GLY A 57 9.18 11.73 9.28
N TYR A 58 8.42 10.63 9.21
CA TYR A 58 8.79 9.48 8.38
C TYR A 58 8.53 9.74 6.89
N LYS A 59 9.48 9.34 6.03
CA LYS A 59 9.34 9.42 4.57
C LYS A 59 8.50 8.24 4.06
N MET A 60 7.24 8.49 3.71
CA MET A 60 6.27 7.46 3.33
C MET A 60 5.66 7.69 1.96
N GLU A 61 5.54 6.61 1.19
CA GLU A 61 4.75 6.55 -0.03
C GLU A 61 3.74 5.40 0.05
N MET A 62 2.63 5.50 -0.68
CA MET A 62 1.57 4.48 -0.68
C MET A 62 1.13 4.15 -2.11
N VAL A 63 1.10 2.86 -2.43
CA VAL A 63 0.58 2.32 -3.69
C VAL A 63 -0.63 1.46 -3.43
N ILE A 64 -1.67 1.66 -4.25
CA ILE A 64 -2.91 0.91 -4.17
C ILE A 64 -2.98 -0.07 -5.34
N VAL A 65 -3.14 -1.36 -5.04
CA VAL A 65 -3.18 -2.43 -6.03
C VAL A 65 -4.63 -2.85 -6.29
N GLY A 66 -5.07 -2.72 -7.54
CA GLY A 66 -6.41 -3.07 -8.02
C GLY A 66 -6.37 -3.87 -9.32
N ASP A 67 -5.81 -5.08 -9.28
CA ASP A 67 -5.62 -5.96 -10.45
C ASP A 67 -6.86 -6.72 -10.89
N ASP A 68 -7.91 -6.80 -10.06
CA ASP A 68 -9.14 -7.53 -10.38
C ASP A 68 -9.95 -6.87 -11.52
N CYS A 69 -10.02 -7.52 -12.68
CA CYS A 69 -10.77 -7.07 -13.85
C CYS A 69 -12.19 -7.66 -13.96
N ALA A 70 -12.65 -8.44 -12.98
CA ALA A 70 -13.90 -9.21 -13.08
C ALA A 70 -15.18 -8.35 -13.03
N LEU A 71 -15.11 -7.07 -12.63
CA LEU A 71 -16.30 -6.20 -12.48
C LEU A 71 -16.38 -5.13 -13.58
N PRO A 72 -17.52 -5.01 -14.30
CA PRO A 72 -17.75 -3.97 -15.30
C PRO A 72 -18.04 -2.60 -14.64
N PRO A 73 -17.73 -1.46 -15.29
CA PRO A 73 -18.16 -0.12 -14.85
C PRO A 73 -19.70 0.02 -14.90
N PRO A 74 -20.37 0.81 -14.01
CA PRO A 74 -19.83 1.87 -13.17
C PRO A 74 -19.41 1.42 -11.76
N ARG A 75 -18.34 2.07 -11.30
CA ARG A 75 -17.47 1.68 -10.20
C ARG A 75 -18.08 2.10 -8.86
N GLY A 76 -18.26 1.17 -7.92
CA GLY A 76 -18.47 1.54 -6.52
C GLY A 76 -17.30 2.41 -5.99
N ILE A 77 -17.48 3.01 -4.82
CA ILE A 77 -16.57 4.01 -4.21
C ILE A 77 -15.09 3.55 -4.20
N ALA A 78 -14.82 2.24 -4.13
CA ALA A 78 -13.46 1.69 -4.03
C ALA A 78 -12.78 1.29 -5.36
N GLY A 79 -13.49 1.09 -6.48
CA GLY A 79 -12.88 0.59 -7.73
C GLY A 79 -12.54 -0.92 -7.75
N ARG A 80 -11.53 -1.34 -8.54
CA ARG A 80 -11.12 -2.76 -8.74
C ARG A 80 -10.44 -3.33 -7.52
N ARG A 81 -10.75 -4.57 -7.11
CA ARG A 81 -10.13 -5.20 -5.92
C ARG A 81 -8.65 -5.52 -6.18
N GLY A 82 -7.86 -5.54 -5.10
CA GLY A 82 -6.51 -6.10 -5.13
C GLY A 82 -6.53 -7.60 -4.81
N LEU A 83 -6.03 -8.44 -5.71
CA LEU A 83 -5.94 -9.90 -5.60
C LEU A 83 -4.47 -10.34 -5.77
N ALA A 84 -4.24 -11.45 -6.49
CA ALA A 84 -2.94 -12.13 -6.56
C ALA A 84 -1.84 -11.30 -7.25
N GLY A 85 -2.21 -10.32 -8.09
CA GLY A 85 -1.27 -9.40 -8.74
C GLY A 85 -0.41 -8.61 -7.76
N THR A 86 -0.87 -8.43 -6.51
CA THR A 86 -0.10 -7.81 -5.42
C THR A 86 1.25 -8.50 -5.17
N ILE A 87 1.36 -9.81 -5.41
CA ILE A 87 2.62 -10.57 -5.23
C ILE A 87 3.67 -10.13 -6.26
N LEU A 88 3.25 -9.85 -7.50
CA LEU A 88 4.13 -9.35 -8.55
C LEU A 88 4.59 -7.93 -8.23
N VAL A 89 3.70 -7.10 -7.69
CA VAL A 89 4.04 -5.76 -7.19
C VAL A 89 5.11 -5.83 -6.11
N HIS A 90 4.97 -6.72 -5.12
CA HIS A 90 6.02 -6.94 -4.11
C HIS A 90 7.36 -7.33 -4.74
N LYS A 91 7.36 -8.18 -5.77
CA LYS A 91 8.59 -8.66 -6.42
C LYS A 91 9.28 -7.56 -7.23
N ILE A 92 8.51 -6.77 -7.99
CA ILE A 92 9.01 -5.72 -8.88
C ILE A 92 9.60 -4.55 -8.08
N PHE A 93 8.91 -4.08 -7.03
CA PHE A 93 9.39 -2.96 -6.22
C PHE A 93 10.69 -3.27 -5.45
N LEU A 94 11.00 -4.55 -5.20
CA LEU A 94 12.30 -4.95 -4.65
C LEU A 94 13.43 -4.99 -5.67
N LEU A 95 13.12 -5.28 -6.93
CA LEU A 95 14.11 -5.28 -8.01
C LEU A 95 14.47 -3.85 -8.44
N GLY A 96 13.54 -2.91 -8.31
CA GLY A 96 13.73 -1.49 -8.65
C GLY A 96 14.13 -0.62 -7.46
N SER A 97 15.24 -0.91 -6.78
CA SER A 97 15.83 -0.09 -5.68
C SER A 97 16.31 1.31 -6.13
N SER A 98 15.50 2.03 -6.88
CA SER A 98 15.63 3.45 -7.20
C SER A 98 14.73 4.23 -6.22
N PRO A 99 15.10 5.45 -5.78
CA PRO A 99 14.30 6.23 -4.85
C PRO A 99 12.84 6.30 -5.30
N VAL A 100 11.95 6.00 -4.36
CA VAL A 100 10.50 5.71 -4.50
C VAL A 100 9.74 6.74 -5.35
N THR A 101 10.29 7.94 -5.49
CA THR A 101 9.75 9.08 -6.25
C THR A 101 9.71 8.85 -7.78
N GLY A 102 10.64 8.08 -8.37
CA GLY A 102 10.78 8.02 -9.84
C GLY A 102 9.81 7.07 -10.56
N MET A 103 9.35 6.02 -9.89
CA MET A 103 8.58 4.94 -10.54
C MET A 103 7.06 5.13 -10.41
N LEU A 104 6.59 5.90 -9.42
CA LEU A 104 5.16 6.07 -9.12
C LEU A 104 4.39 6.89 -10.17
N HIS A 105 5.05 7.80 -10.88
CA HIS A 105 4.40 8.67 -11.86
C HIS A 105 3.88 7.91 -13.09
N SER A 106 4.40 6.71 -13.37
CA SER A 106 3.96 5.87 -14.50
C SER A 106 2.85 4.87 -14.16
N PHE A 107 2.57 4.60 -12.88
CA PHE A 107 1.58 3.59 -12.48
C PHE A 107 0.26 4.16 -11.94
N THR A 108 0.18 5.47 -11.67
CA THR A 108 -1.01 6.13 -11.10
C THR A 108 -1.85 6.89 -12.14
N GLN A 109 -1.38 7.04 -13.37
CA GLN A 109 -2.15 7.66 -14.45
C GLN A 109 -3.05 6.61 -15.11
N PRO A 110 -4.39 6.76 -15.08
CA PRO A 110 -5.25 5.99 -15.96
C PRO A 110 -5.04 6.49 -17.38
N SER A 111 -4.70 5.60 -18.31
CA SER A 111 -4.93 5.81 -19.74
C SER A 111 -6.42 6.00 -20.02
#